data_AF-A0A059AAD9-F1
#
_entry.id   AF-A0A059AAD9-F1
#
_cell.length_a   1.000
_cell.length_b   1.000
_cell.length_c   1.000
_cell.angle_alpha   90.00
_cell.angle_beta   90.00
_cell.angle_gamma   90.00
#
_symmetry.space_group_name_H-M   'P 1'
#
loop_
_entity.id
_entity.type
_entity.pdbx_description
1 polymer ?
#
loop_
_entity_poly.entity_id
_entity_poly.type
_entity_poly.pdbx_seq_one_letter_code
_entity_poly.pdbx_strand_id
1 'polypeptide(L)'
;MEEAQPTNGASVAADAEEDQMIGPGPAPPVRRKRPLQFEQAYLDALPSANMYEKSYMHRDVVTHVAVSAADFLITGSADGHLKFWKKKAAGIEFAKHFRSHLGPIEGLAVSIDGMLCCTISSDRSVKIYDVVNYDMMVMIRLPYVPGAVEWVYKQGEVKAKLAISDRDSSFVRVYDARAGTNEPLCSREIHMGPVKIMRYNHAFDTVISADSRGIIEYWKPDTLKFPEDEVNFTLKSDTNLFEIVKCKTSVSAIEVSPDGKQFSVTSPDRRIRVFWFKSGKLRRVYDESLEVAQDLQRSNVALYQLEAIDFGRRMAVEKEIEKTENVPQPNAVFDESSNFLFYATLLGIKVVNLHTNKVARILGKVENNDRFLRIALYQGDRSSKKVRKIPAAAANANENKEPLIDPTLLCCAFKKHRIYLFSRREPEEPEDATKGRDVFNEKPPPDELLAVSDIGKSVTTSLPDNVILHTTMGDIHMRLYPEECPKTVENFTTHCRNGYYDNLIFHRVIKGFMIQTGDPLGDGTGGQSIWGREFEDEFHKSLRHDRPFTVSMANAGPNTNGSQFFITTVATPWLDNKHTVFGRVAKGMDVVQGIEKVKVDRADKPYQDVKILNVTVPKS
;
A
#
# COMPACT_ATOMS: atom_id res chain seq x y z
N MET A 1 -65.70 9.59 -40.93
CA MET A 1 -65.55 8.26 -40.31
C MET A 1 -64.07 7.97 -40.24
N GLU A 2 -63.65 7.66 -39.01
CA GLU A 2 -62.36 7.11 -38.58
C GLU A 2 -61.07 7.93 -38.73
N GLU A 3 -60.62 8.34 -37.54
CA GLU A 3 -59.29 8.71 -37.13
C GLU A 3 -58.24 7.65 -37.50
N ALA A 4 -57.07 8.10 -37.94
CA ALA A 4 -55.83 7.32 -37.87
C ALA A 4 -54.77 8.14 -37.12
N GLN A 5 -54.37 7.61 -35.97
CA GLN A 5 -53.32 8.15 -35.09
C GLN A 5 -51.95 8.14 -35.79
N PRO A 6 -51.11 9.18 -35.63
CA PRO A 6 -49.71 9.09 -36.01
C PRO A 6 -48.90 8.41 -34.91
N THR A 7 -48.11 7.42 -35.33
CA THR A 7 -47.15 6.66 -34.53
C THR A 7 -46.09 7.56 -33.90
N ASN A 8 -45.94 7.47 -32.58
CA ASN A 8 -44.87 8.12 -31.81
C ASN A 8 -43.48 7.66 -32.27
N GLY A 9 -42.76 8.53 -32.97
CA GLY A 9 -41.32 8.45 -33.13
C GLY A 9 -40.64 8.82 -31.81
N ALA A 10 -39.89 7.89 -31.23
CA ALA A 10 -39.06 8.15 -30.07
C ALA A 10 -37.89 9.06 -30.48
N SER A 11 -38.05 10.37 -30.30
CA SER A 11 -36.96 11.33 -30.36
C SER A 11 -36.02 11.10 -29.16
N VAL A 12 -34.78 10.73 -29.47
CA VAL A 12 -33.67 10.71 -28.50
C VAL A 12 -33.42 12.15 -28.09
N ALA A 13 -33.98 12.56 -26.94
CA ALA A 13 -33.71 13.86 -26.35
C ALA A 13 -32.25 13.89 -25.89
N ALA A 14 -31.44 14.70 -26.56
CA ALA A 14 -30.15 15.12 -26.08
C ALA A 14 -30.38 16.03 -24.86
N ASP A 15 -29.92 15.60 -23.68
CA ASP A 15 -29.83 16.45 -22.49
C ASP A 15 -28.77 17.55 -22.75
N ALA A 16 -29.20 18.63 -23.39
CA ALA A 16 -28.54 19.92 -23.34
C ALA A 16 -29.12 20.66 -22.11
N GLU A 17 -28.42 20.59 -20.98
CA GLU A 17 -28.66 21.51 -19.86
C GLU A 17 -28.17 22.90 -20.30
N GLU A 18 -29.06 23.70 -20.89
CA GLU A 18 -28.87 25.15 -21.00
C GLU A 18 -28.93 25.76 -19.60
N ASP A 19 -27.82 26.38 -19.18
CA ASP A 19 -27.75 27.22 -17.99
C ASP A 19 -28.71 28.41 -18.15
N GLN A 20 -29.92 28.28 -17.59
CA GLN A 20 -30.85 29.41 -17.45
C GLN A 20 -30.21 30.45 -16.52
N MET A 21 -30.08 31.68 -17.01
CA MET A 21 -29.56 32.82 -16.25
C MET A 21 -30.54 33.18 -15.13
N ILE A 22 -30.26 32.74 -13.90
CA ILE A 22 -31.10 33.01 -12.72
C ILE A 22 -30.73 34.40 -12.17
N GLY A 23 -31.71 35.31 -12.15
CA GLY A 23 -31.59 36.60 -11.45
C GLY A 23 -31.39 36.44 -9.94
N PRO A 24 -31.34 37.53 -9.15
CA PRO A 24 -31.07 37.46 -7.71
C PRO A 24 -32.27 36.87 -6.97
N GLY A 25 -32.36 35.54 -6.94
CA GLY A 25 -33.30 34.75 -6.17
C GLY A 25 -32.56 33.61 -5.46
N PRO A 26 -33.12 33.06 -4.37
CA PRO A 26 -32.50 31.93 -3.68
C PRO A 26 -32.26 30.78 -4.64
N ALA A 27 -31.07 30.18 -4.57
CA ALA A 27 -30.67 29.10 -5.47
C ALA A 27 -31.72 27.97 -5.44
N PRO A 28 -32.14 27.45 -6.61
CA PRO A 28 -33.11 26.37 -6.65
C PRO A 28 -32.56 25.14 -5.88
N PRO A 29 -33.42 24.38 -5.18
CA PRO A 29 -32.98 23.21 -4.44
C PRO A 29 -32.34 22.20 -5.40
N VAL A 30 -31.08 21.82 -5.11
CA VAL A 30 -30.34 20.84 -5.91
C VAL A 30 -31.12 19.53 -5.93
N ARG A 31 -31.69 19.18 -7.10
CA ARG A 31 -32.44 17.92 -7.27
C ARG A 31 -31.51 16.74 -7.01
N ARG A 32 -31.89 15.86 -6.08
CA ARG A 32 -31.16 14.61 -5.83
C ARG A 32 -31.12 13.80 -7.14
N LYS A 33 -29.92 13.57 -7.68
CA LYS A 33 -29.75 12.71 -8.86
C LYS A 33 -30.28 11.31 -8.54
N ARG A 34 -30.99 10.72 -9.49
CA ARG A 34 -31.48 9.34 -9.37
C ARG A 34 -30.27 8.40 -9.19
N PRO A 35 -30.42 7.31 -8.44
CA PRO A 35 -29.34 6.32 -8.32
C PRO A 35 -28.98 5.78 -9.70
N LEU A 36 -27.72 5.37 -9.87
CA LEU A 36 -27.28 4.77 -11.12
C LEU A 36 -28.09 3.48 -11.36
N GLN A 37 -28.60 3.31 -12.58
CA GLN A 37 -29.31 2.07 -12.90
C GLN A 37 -28.36 0.87 -12.75
N PHE A 38 -28.81 -0.17 -12.05
CA PHE A 38 -28.01 -1.38 -11.76
C PHE A 38 -26.72 -1.12 -10.97
N GLU A 39 -26.67 -0.06 -10.15
CA GLU A 39 -25.49 0.30 -9.34
C GLU A 39 -24.90 -0.88 -8.56
N GLN A 40 -25.75 -1.69 -7.93
CA GLN A 40 -25.32 -2.85 -7.16
C GLN A 40 -24.60 -3.89 -8.03
N ALA A 41 -25.11 -4.18 -9.23
CA ALA A 41 -24.48 -5.14 -10.14
C ALA A 41 -23.09 -4.70 -10.58
N TYR A 42 -22.88 -3.39 -10.77
CA TYR A 42 -21.55 -2.85 -11.02
C TYR A 42 -20.64 -2.99 -9.78
N LEU A 43 -21.14 -2.69 -8.58
CA LEU A 43 -20.38 -2.84 -7.33
C LEU A 43 -19.99 -4.29 -7.03
N ASP A 44 -20.83 -5.25 -7.40
CA ASP A 44 -20.57 -6.70 -7.23
C ASP A 44 -19.47 -7.21 -8.18
N ALA A 45 -19.24 -6.50 -9.29
CA ALA A 45 -18.17 -6.74 -10.26
C ALA A 45 -16.84 -6.05 -9.88
N LEU A 46 -16.77 -5.41 -8.70
CA LEU A 46 -15.60 -4.70 -8.21
C LEU A 46 -15.03 -5.36 -6.94
N PRO A 47 -13.74 -5.15 -6.63
CA PRO A 47 -13.17 -5.54 -5.35
C PRO A 47 -13.93 -4.92 -4.17
N SER A 48 -14.07 -5.69 -3.10
CA SER A 48 -14.93 -5.35 -1.96
C SER A 48 -14.30 -5.57 -0.59
N ALA A 49 -13.19 -6.30 -0.52
CA ALA A 49 -12.51 -6.59 0.75
C ALA A 49 -11.94 -5.32 1.38
N ASN A 50 -12.07 -5.21 2.70
CA ASN A 50 -11.54 -4.08 3.45
C ASN A 50 -10.02 -4.22 3.64
N MET A 51 -9.51 -5.44 3.81
CA MET A 51 -8.08 -5.77 3.87
C MET A 51 -7.57 -6.26 2.51
N TYR A 52 -6.25 -6.23 2.32
CA TYR A 52 -5.67 -6.96 1.19
C TYR A 52 -5.72 -8.46 1.45
N GLU A 53 -6.03 -9.24 0.42
CA GLU A 53 -6.10 -10.70 0.48
C GLU A 53 -4.69 -11.29 0.63
N LYS A 54 -3.78 -10.86 -0.25
CA LYS A 54 -2.38 -11.30 -0.25
C LYS A 54 -1.43 -10.18 -0.66
N SER A 55 -0.21 -10.23 -0.13
CA SER A 55 0.91 -9.44 -0.62
C SER A 55 2.02 -10.34 -1.16
N TYR A 56 2.80 -9.85 -2.12
CA TYR A 56 3.93 -10.58 -2.70
C TYR A 56 5.18 -9.71 -2.77
N MET A 57 6.33 -10.30 -2.47
CA MET A 57 7.62 -9.61 -2.48
C MET A 57 8.10 -9.26 -3.89
N HIS A 58 8.80 -8.14 -3.94
CA HIS A 58 9.59 -7.66 -5.05
C HIS A 58 11.01 -7.37 -4.55
N ARG A 59 11.96 -7.32 -5.49
CA ARG A 59 13.38 -7.22 -5.17
C ARG A 59 13.74 -5.88 -4.54
N ASP A 60 13.08 -4.83 -5.03
CA ASP A 60 13.19 -3.47 -4.54
C ASP A 60 11.79 -2.82 -4.53
N VAL A 61 11.71 -1.58 -4.05
CA VAL A 61 10.49 -0.77 -3.98
C VAL A 61 9.75 -0.82 -5.31
N VAL A 62 8.48 -1.22 -5.26
CA VAL A 62 7.64 -1.36 -6.46
C VAL A 62 7.18 0.02 -6.91
N THR A 63 7.53 0.39 -8.14
CA THR A 63 7.22 1.72 -8.70
C THR A 63 6.08 1.69 -9.71
N HIS A 64 5.92 0.56 -10.40
CA HIS A 64 4.94 0.41 -11.47
C HIS A 64 4.10 -0.82 -11.27
N VAL A 65 2.80 -0.67 -11.46
CA VAL A 65 1.82 -1.75 -11.54
C VAL A 65 0.98 -1.55 -12.79
N ALA A 66 0.74 -2.62 -13.54
CA ALA A 66 -0.09 -2.62 -14.73
C ALA A 66 -0.83 -3.95 -14.87
N VAL A 67 -1.98 -3.91 -15.53
CA VAL A 67 -2.78 -5.09 -15.86
C VAL A 67 -2.87 -5.18 -17.38
N SER A 68 -2.65 -6.37 -17.90
CA SER A 68 -2.87 -6.72 -19.30
C SER A 68 -4.31 -7.20 -19.49
N ALA A 69 -4.85 -6.92 -20.68
CA ALA A 69 -6.12 -7.47 -21.14
C ALA A 69 -6.13 -9.01 -21.26
N ALA A 70 -4.98 -9.68 -21.19
CA ALA A 70 -4.82 -11.13 -21.38
C ALA A 70 -4.56 -11.90 -20.06
N ASP A 71 -5.17 -11.52 -18.94
CA ASP A 71 -5.03 -12.18 -17.63
C ASP A 71 -3.63 -12.11 -16.99
N PHE A 72 -2.83 -11.11 -17.35
CA PHE A 72 -1.51 -10.91 -16.77
C PHE A 72 -1.44 -9.61 -15.96
N LEU A 73 -0.67 -9.64 -14.89
CA LEU A 73 -0.28 -8.47 -14.13
C LEU A 73 1.22 -8.29 -14.27
N ILE A 74 1.66 -7.04 -14.36
CA ILE A 74 3.05 -6.69 -14.64
C ILE A 74 3.48 -5.65 -13.61
N THR A 75 4.63 -5.88 -12.98
CA THR A 75 5.14 -5.01 -11.92
C THR A 75 6.59 -4.65 -12.18
N GLY A 76 6.95 -3.40 -11.94
CA GLY A 76 8.32 -2.89 -12.08
C GLY A 76 8.82 -2.25 -10.79
N SER A 77 10.11 -2.40 -10.50
CA SER A 77 10.76 -1.84 -9.31
C SER A 77 11.82 -0.78 -9.62
N ALA A 78 12.21 -0.06 -8.57
CA ALA A 78 13.22 1.00 -8.58
C ALA A 78 14.65 0.52 -8.95
N ASP A 79 14.94 -0.77 -8.84
CA ASP A 79 16.23 -1.37 -9.21
C ASP A 79 16.27 -1.94 -10.65
N GLY A 80 15.24 -1.68 -11.45
CA GLY A 80 15.23 -2.09 -12.86
C GLY A 80 14.66 -3.49 -13.12
N HIS A 81 14.03 -4.12 -12.12
CA HIS A 81 13.46 -5.45 -12.26
C HIS A 81 11.97 -5.43 -12.64
N LEU A 82 11.60 -6.31 -13.55
CA LEU A 82 10.24 -6.50 -14.06
C LEU A 82 9.77 -7.91 -13.71
N LYS A 83 8.55 -8.04 -13.21
CA LYS A 83 7.90 -9.34 -12.95
C LYS A 83 6.58 -9.45 -13.69
N PHE A 84 6.35 -10.65 -14.20
CA PHE A 84 5.10 -11.10 -14.78
C PHE A 84 4.39 -12.01 -13.79
N TRP A 85 3.10 -11.77 -13.62
CA TRP A 85 2.21 -12.55 -12.77
C TRP A 85 1.02 -12.99 -13.60
N LYS A 86 0.66 -14.27 -13.52
CA LYS A 86 -0.52 -14.81 -14.19
C LYS A 86 -1.71 -14.76 -13.23
N LYS A 87 -2.82 -14.13 -13.64
CA LYS A 87 -4.06 -14.18 -12.89
C LYS A 87 -4.63 -15.60 -12.94
N LYS A 88 -5.03 -16.10 -11.77
CA LYS A 88 -5.75 -17.38 -11.62
C LYS A 88 -7.21 -17.11 -11.25
N ALA A 89 -8.01 -18.18 -11.14
CA ALA A 89 -9.38 -18.06 -10.63
C ALA A 89 -9.40 -17.37 -9.25
N ALA A 90 -8.46 -17.73 -8.37
CA ALA A 90 -8.20 -17.03 -7.11
C ALA A 90 -6.72 -16.65 -7.02
N GLY A 91 -6.44 -15.39 -6.66
CA GLY A 91 -5.07 -14.88 -6.51
C GLY A 91 -4.28 -14.80 -7.82
N ILE A 92 -2.96 -14.74 -7.68
CA ILE A 92 -1.98 -14.66 -8.78
C ILE A 92 -0.86 -15.68 -8.60
N GLU A 93 -0.25 -16.08 -9.71
CA GLU A 93 0.92 -16.94 -9.75
C GLU A 93 2.10 -16.17 -10.35
N PHE A 94 3.28 -16.27 -9.74
CA PHE A 94 4.51 -15.75 -10.33
C PHE A 94 4.84 -16.52 -11.62
N ALA A 95 4.99 -15.81 -12.73
CA ALA A 95 5.30 -16.41 -14.01
C ALA A 95 6.79 -16.29 -14.37
N LYS A 96 7.30 -15.06 -14.46
CA LYS A 96 8.69 -14.81 -14.87
C LYS A 96 9.22 -13.50 -14.34
N HIS A 97 10.54 -13.44 -14.19
CA HIS A 97 11.29 -12.28 -13.74
C HIS A 97 12.36 -11.90 -14.75
N PHE A 98 12.53 -10.60 -14.95
CA PHE A 98 13.57 -10.02 -15.78
C PHE A 98 14.33 -8.95 -15.01
N ARG A 99 15.66 -8.94 -15.15
CA ARG A 99 16.46 -7.74 -14.89
C ARG A 99 16.40 -6.87 -16.15
N SER A 100 15.32 -6.12 -16.26
CA SER A 100 15.02 -5.31 -17.44
C SER A 100 16.05 -4.21 -17.61
N HIS A 101 16.43 -3.48 -16.56
CA HIS A 101 17.40 -2.41 -16.67
C HIS A 101 18.45 -2.51 -15.56
N LEU A 102 19.59 -1.81 -15.74
CA LEU A 102 20.59 -1.70 -14.67
C LEU A 102 20.21 -0.63 -13.64
N GLY A 103 19.38 0.33 -14.05
CA GLY A 103 18.81 1.38 -13.19
C GLY A 103 17.28 1.31 -13.16
N PRO A 104 16.61 2.31 -12.57
CA PRO A 104 15.17 2.28 -12.35
C PRO A 104 14.35 2.11 -13.62
N ILE A 105 13.23 1.41 -13.51
CA ILE A 105 12.15 1.48 -14.51
C ILE A 105 11.48 2.84 -14.34
N GLU A 106 11.60 3.68 -15.36
CA GLU A 106 11.06 5.05 -15.39
C GLU A 106 9.65 5.08 -15.97
N GLY A 107 9.31 4.07 -16.77
CA GLY A 107 8.00 3.93 -17.37
C GLY A 107 7.71 2.49 -17.75
N LEU A 108 6.46 2.09 -17.54
CA LEU A 108 5.89 0.81 -17.91
C LEU A 108 4.57 1.07 -18.65
N ALA A 109 4.43 0.54 -19.86
CA ALA A 109 3.18 0.61 -20.62
C ALA A 109 2.82 -0.76 -21.20
N VAL A 110 1.52 -1.07 -21.19
CA VAL A 110 0.95 -2.31 -21.73
C VAL A 110 0.07 -1.95 -22.92
N SER A 111 0.15 -2.72 -23.98
CA SER A 111 -0.66 -2.49 -25.17
C SER A 111 -2.14 -2.72 -24.89
N ILE A 112 -3.00 -2.08 -25.69
CA ILE A 112 -4.46 -2.18 -25.53
C ILE A 112 -5.00 -3.61 -25.69
N ASP A 113 -4.34 -4.42 -26.52
CA ASP A 113 -4.66 -5.84 -26.70
C ASP A 113 -4.09 -6.73 -25.59
N GLY A 114 -3.26 -6.18 -24.69
CA GLY A 114 -2.62 -6.90 -23.59
C GLY A 114 -1.48 -7.82 -24.00
N MET A 115 -1.11 -7.87 -25.28
CA MET A 115 -0.13 -8.84 -25.80
C MET A 115 1.30 -8.38 -25.63
N LEU A 116 1.54 -7.07 -25.57
CA LEU A 116 2.86 -6.46 -25.48
C LEU A 116 2.96 -5.57 -24.24
N CYS A 117 4.14 -5.51 -23.65
CA CYS A 117 4.48 -4.45 -22.72
C CYS A 117 5.87 -3.92 -23.00
N CYS A 118 6.15 -2.71 -22.53
CA CYS A 118 7.47 -2.11 -22.66
C CYS A 118 7.92 -1.43 -21.38
N THR A 119 9.23 -1.43 -21.16
CA THR A 119 9.89 -0.69 -20.09
C THR A 119 10.88 0.30 -20.68
N ILE A 120 10.97 1.48 -20.07
CA ILE A 120 12.00 2.48 -20.36
C ILE A 120 12.84 2.77 -19.12
N SER A 121 14.09 3.17 -19.33
CA SER A 121 14.99 3.54 -18.25
C SER A 121 15.94 4.66 -18.68
N SER A 122 16.61 5.24 -17.69
CA SER A 122 17.68 6.24 -17.85
C SER A 122 18.90 5.72 -18.63
N ASP A 123 18.96 4.40 -18.92
CA ASP A 123 19.97 3.76 -19.76
C ASP A 123 19.80 3.96 -21.28
N ARG A 124 18.84 4.81 -21.70
CA ARG A 124 18.52 5.12 -23.10
C ARG A 124 18.05 3.90 -23.90
N SER A 125 17.47 2.91 -23.24
CA SER A 125 16.89 1.75 -23.90
C SER A 125 15.40 1.63 -23.62
N VAL A 126 14.69 1.11 -24.62
CA VAL A 126 13.32 0.61 -24.46
C VAL A 126 13.36 -0.89 -24.70
N LYS A 127 12.84 -1.65 -23.75
CA LYS A 127 12.74 -3.11 -23.88
C LYS A 127 11.28 -3.49 -24.02
N ILE A 128 10.99 -4.29 -25.03
CA ILE A 128 9.65 -4.72 -25.42
C ILE A 128 9.54 -6.21 -25.15
N TYR A 129 8.44 -6.60 -24.52
CA TYR A 129 8.18 -7.96 -24.09
C TYR A 129 6.88 -8.47 -24.68
N ASP A 130 6.88 -9.74 -25.04
CA ASP A 130 5.68 -10.53 -25.26
C ASP A 130 5.14 -10.96 -23.90
N VAL A 131 3.93 -10.49 -23.57
CA VAL A 131 3.31 -10.74 -22.27
C VAL A 131 2.86 -12.20 -22.14
N VAL A 132 2.42 -12.83 -23.23
CA VAL A 132 1.86 -14.19 -23.21
C VAL A 132 2.97 -15.24 -23.15
N ASN A 133 4.03 -15.02 -23.93
CA ASN A 133 5.18 -15.92 -23.98
C ASN A 133 6.22 -15.62 -22.88
N TYR A 134 6.04 -14.52 -22.14
CA TYR A 134 6.98 -14.01 -21.16
C TYR A 134 8.38 -13.88 -21.74
N ASP A 135 8.53 -13.24 -22.90
CA ASP A 135 9.84 -13.12 -23.55
C ASP A 135 10.17 -11.68 -23.92
N MET A 136 11.45 -11.33 -23.86
CA MET A 136 11.92 -10.03 -24.32
C MET A 136 12.09 -10.12 -25.84
N MET A 137 11.22 -9.45 -26.59
CA MET A 137 11.22 -9.50 -28.06
C MET A 137 12.30 -8.61 -28.66
N VAL A 138 12.30 -7.33 -28.28
CA VAL A 138 13.09 -6.29 -28.96
C VAL A 138 13.65 -5.33 -27.93
N MET A 139 14.87 -4.86 -28.18
CA MET A 139 15.48 -3.74 -27.48
C MET A 139 15.74 -2.62 -28.48
N ILE A 140 15.07 -1.48 -28.28
CA ILE A 140 15.32 -0.26 -29.06
C ILE A 140 16.32 0.59 -28.29
N ARG A 141 17.42 0.98 -28.95
CA ARG A 141 18.40 1.92 -28.39
C ARG A 141 18.11 3.33 -28.88
N LEU A 142 17.91 4.24 -27.94
CA LEU A 142 17.57 5.62 -28.22
C LEU A 142 18.82 6.51 -28.18
N PRO A 143 18.91 7.54 -29.04
CA PRO A 143 20.00 8.52 -28.96
C PRO A 143 19.80 9.53 -27.82
N TYR A 144 18.69 9.47 -27.09
CA TYR A 144 18.29 10.36 -26.00
C TYR A 144 17.79 9.55 -24.79
N VAL A 145 17.59 10.22 -23.65
CA VAL A 145 17.03 9.59 -22.45
C VAL A 145 15.50 9.63 -22.55
N PRO A 146 14.79 8.49 -22.49
CA PRO A 146 13.33 8.49 -22.58
C PRO A 146 12.69 9.11 -21.33
N GLY A 147 11.65 9.91 -21.55
CA GLY A 147 10.84 10.55 -20.50
C GLY A 147 9.55 9.79 -20.20
N ALA A 148 8.71 9.58 -21.22
CA ALA A 148 7.45 8.88 -21.16
C ALA A 148 7.29 7.92 -22.34
N VAL A 149 6.49 6.87 -22.15
CA VAL A 149 6.24 5.84 -23.15
C VAL A 149 4.77 5.45 -23.15
N GLU A 150 4.20 5.23 -24.34
CA GLU A 150 2.81 4.81 -24.51
C GLU A 150 2.62 4.05 -25.83
N TRP A 151 1.80 2.99 -25.82
CA TRP A 151 1.37 2.28 -27.03
C TRP A 151 0.27 3.05 -27.75
N VAL A 152 0.44 3.31 -29.05
CA VAL A 152 -0.39 4.26 -29.82
C VAL A 152 -0.92 3.65 -31.12
N TYR A 153 -1.50 2.46 -31.03
CA TYR A 153 -2.09 1.74 -32.15
C TYR A 153 -3.42 1.07 -31.77
N LYS A 154 -4.33 0.93 -32.73
CA LYS A 154 -5.59 0.20 -32.53
C LYS A 154 -5.37 -1.30 -32.55
N GLN A 155 -6.24 -2.02 -31.84
CA GLN A 155 -6.25 -3.47 -31.89
C GLN A 155 -6.42 -3.97 -33.34
N GLY A 156 -5.53 -4.87 -33.77
CA GLY A 156 -5.54 -5.42 -35.12
C GLY A 156 -4.69 -4.64 -36.14
N GLU A 157 -4.09 -3.50 -35.77
CA GLU A 157 -3.11 -2.86 -36.63
C GLU A 157 -1.84 -3.71 -36.81
N VAL A 158 -1.29 -3.67 -38.03
CA VAL A 158 -0.08 -4.42 -38.40
C VAL A 158 1.13 -3.85 -37.67
N LYS A 159 1.25 -2.53 -37.61
CA LYS A 159 2.36 -1.84 -36.93
C LYS A 159 2.03 -1.66 -35.46
N ALA A 160 2.92 -2.15 -34.59
CA ALA A 160 2.81 -1.92 -33.16
C ALA A 160 3.49 -0.59 -32.83
N LYS A 161 2.76 0.51 -33.03
CA LYS A 161 3.28 1.87 -32.84
C LYS A 161 3.50 2.18 -31.35
N LEU A 162 4.70 2.64 -31.03
CA LEU A 162 5.12 3.02 -29.67
C LEU A 162 5.61 4.46 -29.67
N ALA A 163 4.92 5.33 -28.93
CA ALA A 163 5.34 6.72 -28.75
C ALA A 163 6.28 6.85 -27.55
N ILE A 164 7.41 7.52 -27.76
CA ILE A 164 8.43 7.75 -26.74
C ILE A 164 8.79 9.24 -26.74
N SER A 165 8.66 9.89 -25.60
CA SER A 165 9.14 11.25 -25.42
C SER A 165 10.60 11.29 -24.99
N ASP A 166 11.25 12.39 -25.34
CA ASP A 166 12.54 12.76 -24.80
C ASP A 166 12.38 13.41 -23.43
N ARG A 167 13.22 13.02 -22.45
CA ARG A 167 13.17 13.54 -21.09
C ARG A 167 13.53 15.01 -21.01
N ASP A 168 14.45 15.45 -21.87
CA ASP A 168 15.05 16.79 -21.79
C ASP A 168 14.58 17.71 -22.93
N SER A 169 13.71 17.22 -23.82
CA SER A 169 13.19 18.00 -24.95
C SER A 169 11.68 17.79 -25.17
N SER A 170 11.06 18.64 -25.98
CA SER A 170 9.64 18.59 -26.33
C SER A 170 9.28 17.55 -27.41
N PHE A 171 10.27 16.79 -27.88
CA PHE A 171 10.10 15.83 -28.96
C PHE A 171 9.39 14.56 -28.49
N VAL A 172 8.43 14.14 -29.31
CA VAL A 172 7.85 12.79 -29.28
C VAL A 172 8.21 12.09 -30.58
N ARG A 173 8.64 10.84 -30.45
CA ARG A 173 9.02 9.96 -31.57
C ARG A 173 8.20 8.69 -31.52
N VAL A 174 7.67 8.27 -32.66
CA VAL A 174 6.89 7.04 -32.79
C VAL A 174 7.74 5.99 -33.46
N TYR A 175 7.85 4.82 -32.85
CA TYR A 175 8.60 3.67 -33.36
C TYR A 175 7.65 2.53 -33.70
N ASP A 176 8.07 1.64 -34.60
CA ASP A 176 7.40 0.36 -34.80
C ASP A 176 8.12 -0.71 -34.01
N ALA A 177 7.47 -1.22 -32.96
CA ALA A 177 8.03 -2.26 -32.11
C ALA A 177 8.35 -3.57 -32.84
N ARG A 178 7.75 -3.80 -34.01
CA ARG A 178 7.93 -5.03 -34.81
C ARG A 178 8.94 -4.87 -35.95
N ALA A 179 9.37 -3.65 -36.27
CA ALA A 179 10.26 -3.40 -37.41
C ALA A 179 11.70 -3.84 -37.16
N GLY A 180 12.12 -3.99 -35.89
CA GLY A 180 13.51 -4.32 -35.54
C GLY A 180 14.51 -3.19 -35.84
N THR A 181 14.02 -1.96 -36.06
CA THR A 181 14.82 -0.77 -36.35
C THR A 181 14.92 0.14 -35.12
N ASN A 182 16.04 0.86 -34.98
CA ASN A 182 16.17 1.93 -33.99
C ASN A 182 15.73 3.30 -34.55
N GLU A 183 15.25 3.34 -35.79
CA GLU A 183 14.77 4.57 -36.43
C GLU A 183 13.27 4.78 -36.15
N PRO A 184 12.86 6.02 -35.81
CA PRO A 184 11.45 6.34 -35.62
C PRO A 184 10.72 6.45 -36.97
N LEU A 185 9.45 6.06 -36.98
CA LEU A 185 8.52 6.28 -38.10
C LEU A 185 8.27 7.77 -38.32
N CYS A 186 8.10 8.53 -37.24
CA CYS A 186 7.90 9.97 -37.27
C CYS A 186 8.38 10.61 -35.96
N SER A 187 8.69 11.90 -36.02
CA SER A 187 9.23 12.69 -34.92
C SER A 187 8.71 14.12 -35.02
N ARG A 188 8.25 14.69 -33.90
CA ARG A 188 7.76 16.08 -33.86
C ARG A 188 7.83 16.66 -32.45
N GLU A 189 7.99 17.97 -32.36
CA GLU A 189 7.74 18.73 -31.13
C GLU A 189 6.22 18.85 -30.91
N ILE A 190 5.73 18.30 -29.81
CA ILE A 190 4.31 18.36 -29.44
C ILE A 190 4.05 19.47 -28.42
N HIS A 191 5.00 19.67 -27.51
CA HIS A 191 4.88 20.61 -26.39
C HIS A 191 5.92 21.72 -26.46
N MET A 192 5.83 22.70 -25.55
CA MET A 192 6.88 23.72 -25.36
C MET A 192 7.89 23.33 -24.27
N GLY A 193 7.57 22.33 -23.45
CA GLY A 193 8.46 21.75 -22.45
C GLY A 193 8.57 20.23 -22.61
N PRO A 194 9.42 19.58 -21.81
CA PRO A 194 9.56 18.13 -21.84
C PRO A 194 8.27 17.40 -21.48
N VAL A 195 7.95 16.36 -22.25
CA VAL A 195 6.71 15.59 -22.09
C VAL A 195 6.88 14.56 -20.98
N LYS A 196 6.08 14.71 -19.92
CA LYS A 196 6.17 13.89 -18.70
C LYS A 196 5.27 12.67 -18.76
N ILE A 197 4.14 12.74 -19.45
CA ILE A 197 3.21 11.62 -19.57
C ILE A 197 2.40 11.67 -20.87
N MET A 198 2.03 10.48 -21.36
CA MET A 198 1.20 10.27 -22.54
C MET A 198 0.22 9.14 -22.24
N ARG A 199 -1.00 9.22 -22.78
CA ARG A 199 -2.01 8.16 -22.75
C ARG A 199 -2.78 8.09 -24.04
N TYR A 200 -2.93 6.88 -24.57
CA TYR A 200 -3.66 6.66 -25.80
C TYR A 200 -5.15 6.40 -25.54
N ASN A 201 -5.99 7.21 -26.18
CA ASN A 201 -7.42 6.99 -26.24
C ASN A 201 -7.75 6.17 -27.49
N HIS A 202 -7.83 4.85 -27.31
CA HIS A 202 -8.11 3.90 -28.40
C HIS A 202 -9.48 4.11 -29.07
N ALA A 203 -10.47 4.70 -28.37
CA ALA A 203 -11.80 4.92 -28.93
C ALA A 203 -11.83 6.02 -29.99
N PHE A 204 -10.93 7.01 -29.88
CA PHE A 204 -10.84 8.18 -30.75
C PHE A 204 -9.48 8.32 -31.43
N ASP A 205 -8.66 7.27 -31.41
CA ASP A 205 -7.34 7.24 -32.04
C ASP A 205 -6.44 8.45 -31.76
N THR A 206 -6.42 8.86 -30.50
CA THR A 206 -5.82 10.14 -30.12
C THR A 206 -5.04 9.97 -28.84
N VAL A 207 -3.87 10.59 -28.76
CA VAL A 207 -3.04 10.61 -27.57
C VAL A 207 -3.25 11.91 -26.82
N ILE A 208 -3.45 11.79 -25.51
CA ILE A 208 -3.42 12.90 -24.56
C ILE A 208 -2.04 12.90 -23.93
N SER A 209 -1.38 14.05 -23.92
CA SER A 209 -0.04 14.19 -23.34
C SER A 209 0.06 15.45 -22.50
N ALA A 210 0.93 15.43 -21.49
CA ALA A 210 1.18 16.59 -20.65
C ALA A 210 2.68 16.85 -20.47
N ASP A 211 3.06 18.12 -20.51
CA ASP A 211 4.43 18.56 -20.25
C ASP A 211 4.72 18.84 -18.77
N SER A 212 5.98 19.16 -18.47
CA SER A 212 6.44 19.54 -17.13
C SER A 212 5.78 20.80 -16.57
N ARG A 213 5.18 21.65 -17.42
CA ARG A 213 4.46 22.87 -17.03
C ARG A 213 2.97 22.61 -16.76
N GLY A 214 2.49 21.39 -16.99
CA GLY A 214 1.09 21.01 -16.81
C GLY A 214 0.18 21.36 -18.00
N ILE A 215 0.76 21.68 -19.17
CA ILE A 215 -0.02 21.92 -20.39
C ILE A 215 -0.42 20.57 -20.98
N ILE A 216 -1.70 20.41 -21.30
CA ILE A 216 -2.24 19.21 -21.96
C ILE A 216 -2.38 19.47 -23.47
N GLU A 217 -1.95 18.49 -24.27
CA GLU A 217 -2.04 18.47 -25.73
C GLU A 217 -2.70 17.18 -26.23
N TYR A 218 -3.37 17.30 -27.37
CA TYR A 218 -4.03 16.21 -28.09
C TYR A 218 -3.36 16.04 -29.45
N TRP A 219 -3.07 14.81 -29.85
CA TRP A 219 -2.47 14.54 -31.15
C TRP A 219 -2.76 13.13 -31.67
N LYS A 220 -2.78 12.97 -32.99
CA LYS A 220 -2.95 11.67 -33.65
C LYS A 220 -1.62 10.91 -33.75
N PRO A 221 -1.60 9.58 -33.52
CA PRO A 221 -0.37 8.78 -33.59
C PRO A 221 0.39 8.87 -34.92
N ASP A 222 -0.32 8.88 -36.05
CA ASP A 222 0.32 8.80 -37.36
C ASP A 222 0.91 10.14 -37.81
N THR A 223 0.24 11.26 -37.47
CA THR A 223 0.60 12.59 -37.98
C THR A 223 1.28 13.47 -36.94
N LEU A 224 1.19 13.12 -35.65
CA LEU A 224 1.63 13.94 -34.53
C LEU A 224 0.99 15.35 -34.54
N LYS A 225 -0.20 15.48 -35.14
CA LYS A 225 -0.96 16.73 -35.25
C LYS A 225 -2.26 16.66 -34.44
N PHE A 226 -2.79 17.83 -34.11
CA PHE A 226 -4.06 17.98 -33.41
C PHE A 226 -5.21 17.26 -34.16
N PRO A 227 -6.07 16.50 -33.46
CA PRO A 227 -7.12 15.67 -34.06
C PRO A 227 -8.43 16.45 -34.27
N GLU A 228 -8.46 17.37 -35.24
CA GLU A 228 -9.62 18.26 -35.49
C GLU A 228 -10.95 17.53 -35.70
N ASP A 229 -10.90 16.28 -36.18
CA ASP A 229 -12.07 15.45 -36.49
C ASP A 229 -12.59 14.62 -35.31
N GLU A 230 -11.82 14.48 -34.23
CA GLU A 230 -12.18 13.63 -33.08
C GLU A 230 -12.67 14.43 -31.87
N VAL A 231 -12.36 15.73 -31.81
CA VAL A 231 -12.71 16.64 -30.72
C VAL A 231 -13.63 17.77 -31.18
N ASN A 232 -14.38 18.34 -30.24
CA ASN A 232 -15.39 19.37 -30.47
C ASN A 232 -14.86 20.78 -30.14
N PHE A 233 -13.54 20.99 -30.17
CA PHE A 233 -12.92 22.28 -29.90
C PHE A 233 -11.71 22.50 -30.81
N THR A 234 -11.47 23.75 -31.17
CA THR A 234 -10.31 24.16 -31.98
C THR A 234 -9.36 25.02 -31.16
N LEU A 235 -9.89 25.90 -30.32
CA LEU A 235 -9.12 26.75 -29.41
C LEU A 235 -9.13 26.17 -28.01
N LYS A 236 -7.97 26.17 -27.35
CA LYS A 236 -7.85 25.73 -25.96
C LYS A 236 -8.60 26.62 -24.97
N SER A 237 -8.89 27.87 -25.34
CA SER A 237 -9.71 28.80 -24.54
C SER A 237 -11.12 28.27 -24.28
N ASP A 238 -11.62 27.42 -25.17
CA ASP A 238 -12.98 26.87 -25.11
C ASP A 238 -13.06 25.63 -24.20
N THR A 239 -11.90 25.24 -23.65
CA THR A 239 -11.69 24.05 -22.81
C THR A 239 -11.29 24.45 -21.39
N ASN A 240 -11.19 23.47 -20.49
CA ASN A 240 -10.60 23.65 -19.17
C ASN A 240 -9.21 23.02 -19.05
N LEU A 241 -8.53 22.75 -20.16
CA LEU A 241 -7.23 22.06 -20.16
C LEU A 241 -6.11 22.89 -19.50
N PHE A 242 -6.28 24.22 -19.38
CA PHE A 242 -5.35 25.09 -18.65
C PHE A 242 -5.58 25.13 -17.12
N GLU A 243 -6.57 24.41 -16.60
CA GLU A 243 -6.85 24.41 -15.16
C GLU A 243 -5.65 23.97 -14.31
N ILE A 244 -4.87 23.02 -14.82
CA ILE A 244 -3.66 22.51 -14.18
C ILE A 244 -2.62 23.63 -14.04
N VAL A 245 -2.39 24.38 -15.13
CA VAL A 245 -1.47 25.52 -15.17
C VAL A 245 -1.95 26.65 -14.26
N LYS A 246 -3.26 26.94 -14.23
CA LYS A 246 -3.85 27.94 -13.32
C LYS A 246 -3.61 27.61 -11.86
N CYS A 247 -3.63 26.33 -11.48
CA CYS A 247 -3.28 25.86 -10.15
C CYS A 247 -1.76 25.80 -9.89
N LYS A 248 -0.92 26.21 -10.84
CA LYS A 248 0.55 26.19 -10.75
C LYS A 248 1.11 24.81 -10.40
N THR A 249 0.48 23.76 -10.91
CA THR A 249 0.88 22.37 -10.67
C THR A 249 1.20 21.66 -11.98
N SER A 250 1.73 20.43 -11.88
CA SER A 250 2.03 19.59 -13.04
C SER A 250 1.09 18.38 -13.07
N VAL A 251 1.21 17.56 -14.12
CA VAL A 251 0.48 16.29 -14.21
C VAL A 251 1.36 15.15 -13.67
N SER A 252 0.76 14.29 -12.85
CA SER A 252 1.37 13.09 -12.28
C SER A 252 0.95 11.83 -13.03
N ALA A 253 -0.36 11.64 -13.24
CA ALA A 253 -0.89 10.55 -14.05
C ALA A 253 -2.05 11.04 -14.94
N ILE A 254 -2.22 10.40 -16.09
CA ILE A 254 -3.41 10.47 -16.93
C ILE A 254 -3.93 9.05 -17.05
N GLU A 255 -5.24 8.86 -17.00
CA GLU A 255 -5.89 7.60 -17.33
C GLU A 255 -7.16 7.90 -18.14
N VAL A 256 -7.43 7.09 -19.16
CA VAL A 256 -8.58 7.25 -20.05
C VAL A 256 -9.65 6.23 -19.66
N SER A 257 -10.92 6.65 -19.66
CA SER A 257 -12.02 5.73 -19.38
C SER A 257 -12.11 4.65 -20.46
N PRO A 258 -12.53 3.42 -20.15
CA PRO A 258 -12.68 2.35 -21.14
C PRO A 258 -13.58 2.70 -22.33
N ASP A 259 -14.59 3.56 -22.15
CA ASP A 259 -15.44 4.07 -23.24
C ASP A 259 -14.81 5.22 -24.04
N GLY A 260 -13.63 5.70 -23.63
CA GLY A 260 -12.86 6.79 -24.22
C GLY A 260 -13.47 8.18 -24.02
N LYS A 261 -14.67 8.31 -23.45
CA LYS A 261 -15.39 9.59 -23.38
C LYS A 261 -14.83 10.54 -22.34
N GLN A 262 -14.04 10.03 -21.40
CA GLN A 262 -13.49 10.77 -20.29
C GLN A 262 -12.04 10.41 -20.06
N PHE A 263 -11.34 11.30 -19.36
CA PHE A 263 -10.04 11.00 -18.82
C PHE A 263 -9.88 11.69 -17.48
N SER A 264 -9.12 11.07 -16.59
CA SER A 264 -8.75 11.62 -15.29
C SER A 264 -7.29 12.05 -15.30
N VAL A 265 -7.03 13.14 -14.61
CA VAL A 265 -5.71 13.71 -14.37
C VAL A 265 -5.49 13.74 -12.87
N THR A 266 -4.43 13.10 -12.39
CA THR A 266 -3.93 13.27 -11.03
C THR A 266 -2.74 14.23 -11.04
N SER A 267 -2.65 15.06 -10.00
CA SER A 267 -1.64 16.10 -9.88
C SER A 267 -1.02 16.11 -8.47
N PRO A 268 0.20 16.64 -8.30
CA PRO A 268 0.86 16.75 -6.99
C PRO A 268 0.09 17.62 -5.96
N ASP A 269 -0.86 18.43 -6.40
CA ASP A 269 -1.75 19.23 -5.54
C ASP A 269 -2.83 18.39 -4.83
N ARG A 270 -2.72 17.05 -4.88
CA ARG A 270 -3.70 16.08 -4.35
C ARG A 270 -5.11 16.24 -4.90
N ARG A 271 -5.25 16.80 -6.11
CA ARG A 271 -6.54 16.88 -6.79
C ARG A 271 -6.62 15.91 -7.95
N ILE A 272 -7.78 15.27 -8.08
CA ILE A 272 -8.13 14.44 -9.23
C ILE A 272 -9.13 15.21 -10.08
N ARG A 273 -8.78 15.48 -11.33
CA ARG A 273 -9.61 16.23 -12.28
C ARG A 273 -10.11 15.28 -13.36
N VAL A 274 -11.42 15.21 -13.54
CA VAL A 274 -12.04 14.39 -14.59
C VAL A 274 -12.54 15.32 -15.68
N PHE A 275 -12.18 15.03 -16.92
CA PHE A 275 -12.53 15.82 -18.09
C PHE A 275 -13.37 15.01 -19.06
N TRP A 276 -14.24 15.70 -19.79
CA TRP A 276 -14.83 15.17 -21.00
C TRP A 276 -13.80 15.23 -22.13
N PHE A 277 -13.55 14.09 -22.76
CA PHE A 277 -12.52 13.96 -23.78
C PHE A 277 -12.81 14.87 -24.99
N LYS A 278 -13.99 14.74 -25.60
CA LYS A 278 -14.34 15.47 -26.83
C LYS A 278 -14.37 16.97 -26.65
N SER A 279 -14.86 17.48 -25.52
CA SER A 279 -14.99 18.93 -25.32
C SER A 279 -13.78 19.54 -24.59
N GLY A 280 -12.90 18.74 -24.01
CA GLY A 280 -11.82 19.22 -23.14
C GLY A 280 -12.32 19.95 -21.89
N LYS A 281 -13.63 19.90 -21.59
CA LYS A 281 -14.24 20.60 -20.45
C LYS A 281 -14.10 19.76 -19.18
N LEU A 282 -13.92 20.46 -18.07
CA LEU A 282 -13.81 19.86 -16.76
C LEU A 282 -15.17 19.33 -16.32
N ARG A 283 -15.26 18.03 -16.08
CA ARG A 283 -16.47 17.38 -15.56
C ARG A 283 -16.52 17.50 -14.04
N ARG A 284 -15.42 17.17 -13.36
CA ARG A 284 -15.33 17.11 -11.88
C ARG A 284 -13.93 17.36 -11.36
N VAL A 285 -13.87 17.81 -10.10
CA VAL A 285 -12.65 17.89 -9.29
C VAL A 285 -12.91 17.19 -7.97
N TYR A 286 -12.06 16.25 -7.60
CA TYR A 286 -11.99 15.64 -6.28
C TYR A 286 -10.79 16.22 -5.55
N ASP A 287 -11.04 16.94 -4.46
CA ASP A 287 -10.00 17.54 -3.62
C ASP A 287 -9.67 16.59 -2.46
N GLU A 288 -8.45 16.05 -2.47
CA GLU A 288 -7.91 15.17 -1.43
C GLU A 288 -6.73 15.86 -0.72
N SER A 289 -6.74 17.20 -0.67
CA SER A 289 -5.79 17.98 0.12
C SER A 289 -5.83 17.61 1.61
N LEU A 290 -4.74 17.91 2.31
CA LEU A 290 -4.63 17.65 3.75
C LEU A 290 -5.63 18.46 4.57
N GLU A 291 -6.01 19.65 4.08
CA GLU A 291 -7.05 20.48 4.69
C GLU A 291 -8.40 19.77 4.65
N VAL A 292 -8.79 19.27 3.47
CA VAL A 292 -10.02 18.48 3.31
C VAL A 292 -9.97 17.20 4.15
N ALA A 293 -8.82 16.53 4.24
CA ALA A 293 -8.68 15.35 5.10
C ALA A 293 -8.89 15.68 6.58
N GLN A 294 -8.40 16.83 7.07
CA GLN A 294 -8.64 17.30 8.43
C GLN A 294 -10.11 17.66 8.68
N ASP A 295 -10.77 18.30 7.73
CA ASP A 295 -12.19 18.65 7.84
C ASP A 295 -13.07 17.39 7.83
N LEU A 296 -12.75 16.41 6.98
CA LEU A 296 -13.42 15.11 6.98
C LEU A 296 -13.23 14.37 8.31
N GLN A 297 -12.04 14.42 8.90
CA GLN A 297 -11.77 13.83 10.22
C GLN A 297 -12.61 14.51 11.33
N ARG A 298 -12.84 15.83 11.25
CA ARG A 298 -13.68 16.59 12.20
C ARG A 298 -15.19 16.37 12.00
N SER A 299 -15.60 15.98 10.78
CA SER A 299 -17.01 15.79 10.45
C SER A 299 -17.69 14.64 11.21
N ASN A 300 -16.91 13.75 11.85
CA ASN A 300 -17.38 12.55 12.57
C ASN A 300 -18.23 11.60 11.71
N VAL A 301 -18.11 11.66 10.39
CA VAL A 301 -18.70 10.64 9.50
C VAL A 301 -17.84 9.38 9.58
N ALA A 302 -18.40 8.30 10.13
CA ALA A 302 -17.70 7.04 10.38
C ALA A 302 -16.92 6.50 9.16
N LEU A 303 -17.42 6.73 7.95
CA LEU A 303 -16.73 6.35 6.71
C LEU A 303 -15.33 6.98 6.59
N TYR A 304 -15.16 8.24 6.99
CA TYR A 304 -13.91 9.00 6.86
C TYR A 304 -13.08 9.08 8.12
N GLN A 305 -13.68 8.77 9.28
CA GLN A 305 -13.00 8.87 10.57
C GLN A 305 -11.96 7.75 10.76
N LEU A 306 -10.77 8.13 11.23
CA LEU A 306 -9.72 7.24 11.70
C LEU A 306 -9.45 7.47 13.20
N GLU A 307 -8.80 6.52 13.86
CA GLU A 307 -8.22 6.71 15.19
C GLU A 307 -7.21 7.86 15.17
N ALA A 308 -7.18 8.70 16.21
CA ALA A 308 -6.38 9.93 16.21
C ALA A 308 -4.87 9.66 16.00
N ILE A 309 -4.36 8.57 16.58
CA ILE A 309 -2.97 8.13 16.45
C ILE A 309 -2.68 7.69 15.01
N ASP A 310 -3.58 6.91 14.41
CA ASP A 310 -3.44 6.45 13.04
C ASP A 310 -3.51 7.61 12.04
N PHE A 311 -4.49 8.51 12.20
CA PHE A 311 -4.61 9.72 11.39
C PHE A 311 -3.33 10.57 11.45
N GLY A 312 -2.80 10.80 12.66
CA GLY A 312 -1.55 11.53 12.84
C GLY A 312 -0.35 10.88 12.13
N ARG A 313 -0.26 9.55 12.19
CA ARG A 313 0.78 8.77 11.48
C ARG A 313 0.64 8.93 9.96
N ARG A 314 -0.55 8.74 9.40
CA ARG A 314 -0.77 8.85 7.95
C ARG A 314 -0.54 10.26 7.43
N MET A 315 -0.89 11.28 8.21
CA MET A 315 -0.57 12.69 7.91
C MET A 315 0.94 12.94 7.88
N ALA A 316 1.73 12.28 8.73
CA ALA A 316 3.19 12.38 8.69
C ALA A 316 3.76 11.71 7.43
N VAL A 317 3.24 10.54 7.05
CA VAL A 317 3.63 9.83 5.81
C VAL A 317 3.32 10.68 4.57
N GLU A 318 2.18 11.36 4.52
CA GLU A 318 1.85 12.29 3.42
C GLU A 318 2.89 13.42 3.26
N LYS A 319 3.37 13.98 4.38
CA LYS A 319 4.44 15.00 4.35
C LYS A 319 5.80 14.42 3.98
N GLU A 320 6.04 13.15 4.27
CA GLU A 320 7.27 12.46 3.88
C GLU A 320 7.28 12.17 2.36
N ILE A 321 6.14 11.75 1.81
CA ILE A 321 5.96 11.53 0.36
C ILE A 321 6.29 12.81 -0.42
N GLU A 322 5.83 13.97 0.02
CA GLU A 322 6.12 15.26 -0.64
C GLU A 322 7.62 15.60 -0.69
N LYS A 323 8.39 15.15 0.30
CA LYS A 323 9.84 15.43 0.40
C LYS A 323 10.70 14.37 -0.27
N THR A 324 10.13 13.21 -0.56
CA THR A 324 10.87 12.08 -1.11
C THR A 324 10.87 12.18 -2.63
N GLU A 325 12.05 12.16 -3.24
CA GLU A 325 12.19 12.11 -4.69
C GLU A 325 11.88 10.71 -5.23
N ASN A 326 11.51 10.63 -6.51
CA ASN A 326 11.29 9.36 -7.23
C ASN A 326 10.19 8.44 -6.63
N VAL A 327 9.24 9.02 -5.90
CA VAL A 327 8.09 8.28 -5.37
C VAL A 327 7.13 7.92 -6.50
N PRO A 328 6.57 6.69 -6.50
CA PRO A 328 5.54 6.29 -7.46
C PRO A 328 4.36 7.25 -7.42
N GLN A 329 4.09 7.90 -8.55
CA GLN A 329 3.03 8.89 -8.64
C GLN A 329 1.65 8.21 -8.61
N PRO A 330 0.74 8.63 -7.70
CA PRO A 330 -0.62 8.08 -7.65
C PRO A 330 -1.39 8.31 -8.95
N ASN A 331 -2.18 7.32 -9.35
CA ASN A 331 -3.09 7.39 -10.50
C ASN A 331 -4.54 7.22 -10.05
N ALA A 332 -5.46 7.54 -10.98
CA ALA A 332 -6.89 7.35 -10.79
C ALA A 332 -7.42 6.47 -11.93
N VAL A 333 -7.91 5.28 -11.63
CA VAL A 333 -8.28 4.27 -12.63
C VAL A 333 -9.80 4.14 -12.71
N PHE A 334 -10.33 4.15 -13.92
CA PHE A 334 -11.74 3.90 -14.17
C PHE A 334 -12.05 2.41 -14.13
N ASP A 335 -13.24 2.04 -13.67
CA ASP A 335 -13.74 0.68 -13.87
C ASP A 335 -14.17 0.45 -15.33
N GLU A 336 -14.38 -0.81 -15.69
CA GLU A 336 -14.83 -1.22 -17.03
C GLU A 336 -16.10 -0.50 -17.48
N SER A 337 -17.05 -0.23 -16.58
CA SER A 337 -18.29 0.47 -16.92
C SER A 337 -18.12 1.98 -17.10
N SER A 338 -16.95 2.54 -16.76
CA SER A 338 -16.66 3.99 -16.76
C SER A 338 -17.54 4.81 -15.80
N ASN A 339 -18.22 4.16 -14.84
CA ASN A 339 -19.10 4.80 -13.86
C ASN A 339 -18.41 5.03 -12.52
N PHE A 340 -17.37 4.28 -12.20
CA PHE A 340 -16.61 4.35 -10.97
C PHE A 340 -15.17 4.77 -11.24
N LEU A 341 -14.63 5.54 -10.30
CA LEU A 341 -13.25 5.97 -10.31
C LEU A 341 -12.57 5.51 -9.01
N PHE A 342 -11.44 4.83 -9.16
CA PHE A 342 -10.61 4.36 -8.08
C PHE A 342 -9.40 5.28 -7.95
N TYR A 343 -9.04 5.69 -6.74
CA TYR A 343 -7.79 6.40 -6.50
C TYR A 343 -7.34 6.26 -5.04
N ALA A 344 -6.03 6.20 -4.82
CA ALA A 344 -5.46 6.02 -3.49
C ALA A 344 -5.33 7.36 -2.74
N THR A 345 -5.82 7.42 -1.52
CA THR A 345 -5.80 8.60 -0.63
C THR A 345 -5.17 8.26 0.71
N LEU A 346 -5.04 9.26 1.58
CA LEU A 346 -4.60 9.07 2.97
C LEU A 346 -5.44 8.00 3.71
N LEU A 347 -6.75 7.94 3.44
CA LEU A 347 -7.67 7.02 4.12
C LEU A 347 -7.59 5.58 3.59
N GLY A 348 -6.99 5.36 2.43
CA GLY A 348 -7.10 4.12 1.66
C GLY A 348 -7.53 4.39 0.22
N ILE A 349 -7.97 3.36 -0.50
CA ILE A 349 -8.34 3.46 -1.91
C ILE A 349 -9.83 3.76 -2.01
N LYS A 350 -10.17 5.01 -2.40
CA LYS A 350 -11.56 5.43 -2.56
C LYS A 350 -12.11 4.90 -3.88
N VAL A 351 -13.34 4.41 -3.82
CA VAL A 351 -14.16 4.04 -4.99
C VAL A 351 -15.30 5.04 -5.08
N VAL A 352 -15.27 5.90 -6.09
CA VAL A 352 -16.22 7.00 -6.23
C VAL A 352 -17.15 6.74 -7.41
N ASN A 353 -18.45 6.85 -7.17
CA ASN A 353 -19.46 6.81 -8.22
C ASN A 353 -19.50 8.16 -8.95
N LEU A 354 -19.09 8.17 -10.21
CA LEU A 354 -19.07 9.34 -11.09
C LEU A 354 -20.47 9.81 -11.52
N HIS A 355 -21.52 9.01 -11.33
CA HIS A 355 -22.89 9.44 -11.54
C HIS A 355 -23.40 10.21 -10.30
N THR A 356 -23.43 9.54 -9.15
CA THR A 356 -24.02 10.08 -7.90
C THR A 356 -23.11 11.04 -7.13
N ASN A 357 -21.81 11.06 -7.45
CA ASN A 357 -20.77 11.81 -6.75
C ASN A 357 -20.59 11.42 -5.28
N LYS A 358 -20.76 10.12 -4.98
CA LYS A 358 -20.60 9.58 -3.63
C LYS A 358 -19.45 8.59 -3.61
N VAL A 359 -18.75 8.55 -2.48
CA VAL A 359 -17.81 7.47 -2.18
C VAL A 359 -18.64 6.22 -1.88
N ALA A 360 -18.50 5.21 -2.74
CA ALA A 360 -19.18 3.93 -2.58
C ALA A 360 -18.51 3.06 -1.51
N ARG A 361 -17.17 3.08 -1.46
CA ARG A 361 -16.36 2.34 -0.47
C ARG A 361 -14.92 2.86 -0.40
N ILE A 362 -14.22 2.48 0.66
CA ILE A 362 -12.79 2.77 0.87
C ILE A 362 -12.09 1.44 1.20
N LEU A 363 -11.29 0.93 0.25
CA LEU A 363 -10.51 -0.31 0.44
C LEU A 363 -9.22 0.00 1.20
N GLY A 364 -8.74 -0.94 2.01
CA GLY A 364 -7.48 -0.79 2.74
C GLY A 364 -7.52 0.26 3.86
N LYS A 365 -8.71 0.73 4.26
CA LYS A 365 -8.84 1.71 5.35
C LYS A 365 -8.28 1.17 6.66
N VAL A 366 -8.43 -0.12 6.91
CA VAL A 366 -7.96 -0.81 8.12
C VAL A 366 -6.45 -1.10 8.11
N GLU A 367 -5.76 -0.88 6.98
CA GLU A 367 -4.32 -1.11 6.87
C GLU A 367 -3.55 0.11 7.38
N ASN A 368 -3.08 0.04 8.63
CA ASN A 368 -2.50 1.19 9.34
C ASN A 368 -1.03 1.49 8.96
N ASN A 369 -0.36 0.56 8.29
CA ASN A 369 1.08 0.63 8.03
C ASN A 369 1.41 0.92 6.55
N ASP A 370 0.42 0.88 5.66
CA ASP A 370 0.64 0.90 4.21
C ASP A 370 -0.07 2.08 3.56
N ARG A 371 0.72 3.00 2.97
CA ARG A 371 0.20 4.06 2.11
C ARG A 371 0.27 3.61 0.65
N PHE A 372 -0.83 3.07 0.15
CA PHE A 372 -0.97 2.66 -1.26
C PHE A 372 -0.81 3.87 -2.19
N LEU A 373 -0.20 3.71 -3.36
CA LEU A 373 0.05 4.82 -4.29
C LEU A 373 -0.52 4.53 -5.68
N ARG A 374 0.19 3.73 -6.47
CA ARG A 374 -0.20 3.39 -7.83
C ARG A 374 -1.05 2.13 -7.82
N ILE A 375 -2.14 2.16 -8.58
CA ILE A 375 -3.16 1.10 -8.63
C ILE A 375 -3.39 0.64 -10.08
N ALA A 376 -3.77 -0.63 -10.24
CA ALA A 376 -4.21 -1.19 -11.51
C ALA A 376 -5.34 -2.19 -11.25
N LEU A 377 -6.42 -2.12 -12.03
CA LEU A 377 -7.64 -2.88 -11.80
C LEU A 377 -7.81 -3.98 -12.86
N TYR A 378 -7.96 -5.22 -12.40
CA TYR A 378 -8.31 -6.37 -13.22
C TYR A 378 -9.79 -6.71 -13.04
N GLN A 379 -10.52 -6.84 -14.15
CA GLN A 379 -11.95 -7.20 -14.19
C GLN A 379 -12.27 -8.31 -15.19
N GLY A 380 -11.26 -9.11 -15.59
CA GLY A 380 -11.43 -10.25 -16.51
C GLY A 380 -10.60 -10.16 -17.80
N ASP A 381 -10.50 -11.29 -18.51
CA ASP A 381 -9.90 -11.38 -19.85
C ASP A 381 -10.70 -10.56 -20.86
N ARG A 382 -10.04 -9.60 -21.49
CA ARG A 382 -10.58 -8.73 -22.54
C ARG A 382 -10.00 -9.07 -23.91
N SER A 383 -9.00 -9.95 -23.99
CA SER A 383 -8.34 -10.37 -25.23
C SER A 383 -9.21 -11.33 -26.05
N SER A 384 -9.96 -12.22 -25.39
CA SER A 384 -10.97 -13.03 -26.05
C SER A 384 -12.22 -12.20 -26.31
N LYS A 385 -12.77 -12.24 -27.54
CA LYS A 385 -14.01 -11.53 -27.96
C LYS A 385 -15.27 -11.90 -27.14
N LYS A 386 -15.15 -12.66 -26.06
CA LYS A 386 -16.21 -12.95 -25.09
C LYS A 386 -16.34 -11.83 -24.06
N VAL A 387 -16.39 -10.57 -24.50
CA VAL A 387 -16.93 -9.51 -23.65
C VAL A 387 -18.44 -9.77 -23.53
N ARG A 388 -18.84 -10.40 -22.42
CA ARG A 388 -20.24 -10.47 -22.02
C ARG A 388 -20.67 -9.04 -21.74
N LYS A 389 -21.33 -8.38 -22.71
CA LYS A 389 -22.31 -7.35 -22.37
C LYS A 389 -23.22 -8.00 -21.34
N ILE A 390 -23.28 -7.46 -20.12
CA ILE A 390 -24.28 -7.87 -19.13
C ILE A 390 -25.62 -7.75 -19.86
N PRO A 391 -26.32 -8.86 -20.21
CA PRO A 391 -27.56 -8.75 -20.93
C PRO A 391 -28.55 -8.14 -19.96
N ALA A 392 -29.35 -7.18 -20.43
CA ALA A 392 -30.51 -6.63 -19.72
C ALA A 392 -31.57 -7.69 -19.31
N ALA A 393 -31.27 -8.98 -19.49
CA ALA A 393 -32.08 -10.14 -19.11
C ALA A 393 -31.60 -10.86 -17.84
N ALA A 394 -30.55 -10.41 -17.15
CA ALA A 394 -30.09 -11.01 -15.89
C ALA A 394 -30.93 -10.59 -14.65
N ALA A 395 -32.20 -10.23 -14.85
CA ALA A 395 -33.12 -9.92 -13.76
C ALA A 395 -33.69 -11.18 -13.06
N ASN A 396 -33.42 -12.39 -13.57
CA ASN A 396 -33.89 -13.63 -12.99
C ASN A 396 -32.86 -14.75 -13.20
N ALA A 397 -31.91 -14.90 -12.28
CA ALA A 397 -31.16 -16.14 -12.13
C ALA A 397 -30.74 -16.30 -10.66
N ASN A 398 -31.60 -17.01 -9.93
CA ASN A 398 -31.31 -17.55 -8.62
C ASN A 398 -30.52 -18.86 -8.84
N GLU A 399 -29.20 -18.79 -8.98
CA GLU A 399 -28.31 -19.96 -8.92
C GLU A 399 -26.96 -19.57 -8.27
N ASN A 400 -26.61 -20.27 -7.19
CA ASN A 400 -25.28 -20.30 -6.57
C ASN A 400 -24.22 -20.82 -7.57
N LYS A 401 -23.80 -19.98 -8.51
CA LYS A 401 -22.53 -20.16 -9.23
C LYS A 401 -21.62 -19.03 -8.80
N GLU A 402 -20.46 -19.38 -8.24
CA GLU A 402 -19.39 -18.43 -7.97
C GLU A 402 -19.20 -17.51 -9.19
N PRO A 403 -18.98 -16.20 -8.99
CA PRO A 403 -18.84 -15.31 -10.13
C PRO A 403 -17.61 -15.75 -10.92
N LEU A 404 -17.79 -16.06 -12.20
CA LEU A 404 -16.77 -16.61 -13.11
C LEU A 404 -15.46 -15.79 -13.19
N ILE A 405 -15.48 -14.55 -12.69
CA ILE A 405 -14.40 -13.59 -12.75
C ILE A 405 -14.14 -13.08 -11.33
N ASP A 406 -12.88 -13.11 -10.91
CA ASP A 406 -12.39 -12.59 -9.65
C ASP A 406 -11.78 -11.20 -9.86
N PRO A 407 -12.54 -10.11 -9.68
CA PRO A 407 -12.01 -8.76 -9.86
C PRO A 407 -10.95 -8.52 -8.80
N THR A 408 -9.80 -7.99 -9.22
CA THR A 408 -8.65 -7.81 -8.34
C THR A 408 -8.00 -6.46 -8.61
N LEU A 409 -7.86 -5.67 -7.56
CA LEU A 409 -7.09 -4.45 -7.58
C LEU A 409 -5.67 -4.75 -7.11
N LEU A 410 -4.70 -4.47 -7.96
CA LEU A 410 -3.28 -4.52 -7.66
C LEU A 410 -2.80 -3.13 -7.29
N CYS A 411 -2.01 -3.00 -6.21
CA CYS A 411 -1.39 -1.73 -5.87
C CYS A 411 0.01 -1.89 -5.27
N CYS A 412 0.83 -0.84 -5.43
CA CYS A 412 2.07 -0.68 -4.68
C CYS A 412 1.87 0.34 -3.53
N ALA A 413 2.79 0.35 -2.57
CA ALA A 413 2.75 1.25 -1.43
C ALA A 413 4.10 1.97 -1.23
N PHE A 414 4.06 3.12 -0.56
CA PHE A 414 5.21 3.97 -0.31
C PHE A 414 6.33 3.22 0.43
N LYS A 415 7.53 3.17 -0.16
CA LYS A 415 8.73 2.49 0.37
C LYS A 415 8.55 0.98 0.64
N LYS A 416 7.60 0.32 -0.01
CA LYS A 416 7.36 -1.12 0.16
C LYS A 416 7.94 -1.93 -0.98
N HIS A 417 8.65 -3.00 -0.62
CA HIS A 417 9.20 -4.00 -1.54
C HIS A 417 8.13 -5.04 -1.93
N ARG A 418 6.86 -4.61 -2.04
CA ARG A 418 5.72 -5.51 -2.14
C ARG A 418 4.62 -4.94 -3.03
N ILE A 419 3.88 -5.86 -3.61
CA ILE A 419 2.56 -5.60 -4.19
C ILE A 419 1.47 -6.16 -3.30
N TYR A 420 0.30 -5.52 -3.34
CA TYR A 420 -0.87 -5.87 -2.53
C TYR A 420 -2.06 -6.12 -3.44
N LEU A 421 -2.84 -7.15 -3.13
CA LEU A 421 -4.02 -7.54 -3.89
C LEU A 421 -5.27 -7.36 -3.05
N PHE A 422 -6.20 -6.54 -3.54
CA PHE A 422 -7.55 -6.47 -3.01
C PHE A 422 -8.49 -7.21 -3.95
N SER A 423 -9.18 -8.23 -3.45
CA SER A 423 -10.22 -8.93 -4.18
C SER A 423 -11.58 -8.69 -3.49
N ARG A 424 -12.50 -9.64 -3.63
CA ARG A 424 -13.74 -9.67 -2.85
C ARG A 424 -13.64 -10.49 -1.57
N ARG A 425 -12.51 -11.19 -1.37
CA ARG A 425 -12.25 -12.04 -0.20
C ARG A 425 -11.37 -11.29 0.78
N GLU A 426 -11.74 -11.35 2.05
CA GLU A 426 -10.84 -10.98 3.14
C GLU A 426 -9.71 -12.02 3.26
N PRO A 427 -8.54 -11.66 3.80
CA PRO A 427 -7.46 -12.61 4.05
C PRO A 427 -7.95 -13.74 4.97
N GLU A 428 -7.60 -14.98 4.63
CA GLU A 428 -7.88 -16.15 5.47
C GLU A 428 -6.99 -16.12 6.72
N GLU A 429 -7.54 -16.50 7.88
CA GLU A 429 -6.75 -16.78 9.07
C GLU A 429 -5.88 -18.01 8.80
N PRO A 430 -4.54 -17.92 8.89
CA PRO A 430 -3.67 -19.01 8.48
C PRO A 430 -3.80 -20.19 9.44
N GLU A 431 -4.19 -21.37 8.94
CA GLU A 431 -4.09 -22.63 9.69
C GLU A 431 -2.62 -23.01 9.99
N ASP A 432 -1.69 -22.56 9.14
CA ASP A 432 -0.24 -22.73 9.24
C ASP A 432 0.46 -21.37 9.27
N ALA A 433 1.30 -21.10 10.27
CA ALA A 433 2.09 -19.85 10.39
C ALA A 433 3.02 -19.55 9.18
N THR A 434 3.24 -20.52 8.30
CA THR A 434 4.05 -20.39 7.07
C THR A 434 3.25 -19.93 5.85
N LYS A 435 1.91 -19.92 5.92
CA LYS A 435 0.98 -19.51 4.85
C LYS A 435 0.25 -18.22 5.20
N GLY A 436 0.97 -17.25 5.77
CA GLY A 436 0.42 -15.92 6.06
C GLY A 436 -0.03 -15.18 4.79
N ARG A 437 -0.83 -14.12 4.97
CA ARG A 437 -1.26 -13.20 3.89
C ARG A 437 -0.10 -12.60 3.12
N ASP A 438 1.06 -12.49 3.76
CA ASP A 438 2.29 -11.92 3.23
C ASP A 438 3.22 -13.00 2.65
N VAL A 439 3.30 -13.06 1.32
CA VAL A 439 4.05 -14.11 0.61
C VAL A 439 5.50 -13.67 0.38
N PHE A 440 6.43 -14.36 1.05
CA PHE A 440 7.88 -14.16 0.94
C PHE A 440 8.49 -15.00 -0.20
N ASN A 441 8.10 -14.70 -1.44
CA ASN A 441 8.66 -15.35 -2.63
C ASN A 441 10.07 -14.87 -3.00
N GLU A 442 10.61 -13.87 -2.30
CA GLU A 442 11.99 -13.43 -2.39
C GLU A 442 12.59 -13.23 -1.00
N LYS A 443 13.92 -13.29 -0.90
CA LYS A 443 14.62 -12.97 0.34
C LYS A 443 14.41 -11.49 0.65
N PRO A 444 13.86 -11.12 1.82
CA PRO A 444 13.66 -9.71 2.15
C PRO A 444 15.00 -8.95 2.17
N PRO A 445 15.02 -7.67 1.80
CA PRO A 445 16.22 -6.84 1.90
C PRO A 445 16.69 -6.74 3.36
N PRO A 446 17.98 -6.47 3.63
CA PRO A 446 18.52 -6.41 5.00
C PRO A 446 17.71 -5.51 5.95
N ASP A 447 17.22 -4.37 5.45
CA ASP A 447 16.42 -3.43 6.24
C ASP A 447 15.02 -3.97 6.53
N GLU A 448 14.42 -4.76 5.62
CA GLU A 448 13.22 -5.54 5.91
C GLU A 448 13.54 -6.83 6.65
N LEU A 449 14.75 -7.38 6.66
CA LEU A 449 15.14 -8.48 7.55
C LEU A 449 15.31 -7.98 8.98
N LEU A 450 15.78 -6.74 9.15
CA LEU A 450 15.78 -6.01 10.42
C LEU A 450 14.35 -5.67 10.81
N ALA A 451 13.56 -5.11 9.89
CA ALA A 451 12.15 -4.86 10.11
C ALA A 451 11.32 -6.15 10.21
N VAL A 452 11.71 -7.31 9.69
CA VAL A 452 11.07 -8.63 9.88
C VAL A 452 11.63 -9.30 11.12
N SER A 453 12.82 -8.92 11.60
CA SER A 453 13.26 -9.21 12.96
C SER A 453 12.56 -8.33 14.01
N ASP A 454 12.00 -7.18 13.58
CA ASP A 454 11.21 -6.26 14.40
C ASP A 454 9.67 -6.44 14.23
N ILE A 455 9.19 -6.84 13.04
CA ILE A 455 7.78 -7.12 12.68
C ILE A 455 7.47 -8.60 12.88
N GLY A 456 8.47 -9.48 12.81
CA GLY A 456 8.38 -10.85 13.35
C GLY A 456 8.26 -10.91 14.87
N LYS A 457 8.18 -9.76 15.55
CA LYS A 457 7.82 -9.65 16.97
C LYS A 457 6.44 -9.04 17.23
N SER A 458 5.70 -8.62 16.18
CA SER A 458 4.34 -8.10 16.36
C SER A 458 3.31 -9.03 15.72
N VAL A 459 2.64 -9.78 16.60
CA VAL A 459 1.47 -10.65 16.42
C VAL A 459 1.78 -12.14 16.14
N THR A 460 1.67 -12.91 17.22
CA THR A 460 1.56 -14.39 17.35
C THR A 460 2.85 -15.22 17.23
N THR A 461 3.87 -14.90 18.01
CA THR A 461 4.41 -15.96 18.87
C THR A 461 3.89 -15.65 20.26
N SER A 462 3.19 -16.57 20.91
CA SER A 462 2.98 -16.49 22.36
C SER A 462 4.32 -16.13 22.98
N LEU A 463 4.42 -14.96 23.61
CA LEU A 463 5.59 -14.62 24.39
C LEU A 463 5.85 -15.80 25.35
N PRO A 464 7.10 -16.28 25.50
CA PRO A 464 7.38 -17.45 26.29
C PRO A 464 6.76 -17.35 27.68
N ASP A 465 5.98 -18.34 28.06
CA ASP A 465 5.35 -18.42 29.38
C ASP A 465 6.29 -19.06 30.41
N ASN A 466 7.46 -19.56 30.00
CA ASN A 466 8.44 -20.20 30.86
C ASN A 466 9.88 -19.84 30.46
N VAL A 467 10.77 -19.73 31.45
CA VAL A 467 12.23 -19.50 31.29
C VAL A 467 13.00 -20.27 32.36
N ILE A 468 14.22 -20.72 32.06
CA ILE A 468 15.13 -21.38 33.01
C ILE A 468 16.40 -20.53 33.14
N LEU A 469 16.66 -20.01 34.35
CA LEU A 469 17.93 -19.39 34.70
C LEU A 469 18.89 -20.47 35.18
N HIS A 470 20.00 -20.66 34.48
CA HIS A 470 21.06 -21.54 34.95
C HIS A 470 22.01 -20.71 35.81
N THR A 471 22.08 -20.97 37.11
CA THR A 471 22.95 -20.21 38.03
C THR A 471 24.11 -21.06 38.54
N THR A 472 25.11 -20.41 39.13
CA THR A 472 26.22 -21.12 39.81
C THR A 472 25.77 -21.99 40.99
N MET A 473 24.53 -21.84 41.47
CA MET A 473 23.96 -22.61 42.57
C MET A 473 22.84 -23.57 42.16
N GLY A 474 22.53 -23.67 40.85
CA GLY A 474 21.49 -24.53 40.31
C GLY A 474 20.50 -23.79 39.41
N ASP A 475 19.48 -24.51 38.92
CA ASP A 475 18.52 -24.00 37.95
C ASP A 475 17.27 -23.41 38.62
N ILE A 476 16.83 -22.24 38.15
CA ILE A 476 15.58 -21.59 38.58
C ILE A 476 14.63 -21.55 37.38
N HIS A 477 13.53 -22.30 37.47
CA HIS A 477 12.48 -22.28 36.46
C HIS A 477 11.44 -21.24 36.83
N MET A 478 11.14 -20.32 35.91
CA MET A 478 10.18 -19.24 36.11
C MET A 478 9.06 -19.35 35.10
N ARG A 479 7.82 -19.19 35.58
CA ARG A 479 6.63 -18.95 34.75
C ARG A 479 6.45 -17.44 34.58
N LEU A 480 6.17 -17.00 33.36
CA LEU A 480 5.98 -15.59 33.00
C LEU A 480 4.50 -15.29 32.71
N TYR A 481 4.14 -14.01 32.74
CA TYR A 481 2.77 -13.51 32.54
C TYR A 481 2.67 -12.60 31.29
N PRO A 482 2.77 -13.19 30.08
CA PRO A 482 2.82 -12.42 28.83
C PRO A 482 1.51 -11.70 28.47
N GLU A 483 0.37 -12.18 28.96
CA GLU A 483 -0.93 -11.56 28.70
C GLU A 483 -1.13 -10.30 29.54
N GLU A 484 -0.72 -10.35 30.80
CA GLU A 484 -0.88 -9.25 31.75
C GLU A 484 0.24 -8.19 31.65
N CYS A 485 1.46 -8.61 31.34
CA CYS A 485 2.65 -7.74 31.27
C CYS A 485 3.45 -7.95 29.97
N PRO A 486 2.85 -7.69 28.78
CA PRO A 486 3.45 -8.02 27.50
C PRO A 486 4.79 -7.32 27.26
N LYS A 487 4.94 -6.04 27.60
CA LYS A 487 6.20 -5.31 27.37
C LYS A 487 7.30 -5.79 28.31
N THR A 488 6.96 -6.06 29.55
CA THR A 488 7.93 -6.53 30.55
C THR A 488 8.44 -7.93 30.20
N VAL A 489 7.55 -8.82 29.76
CA VAL A 489 7.92 -10.17 29.32
C VAL A 489 8.68 -10.14 27.99
N GLU A 490 8.31 -9.27 27.04
CA GLU A 490 9.07 -9.07 25.79
C GLU A 490 10.50 -8.58 26.08
N ASN A 491 10.64 -7.56 26.94
CA ASN A 491 11.92 -7.01 27.36
C ASN A 491 12.80 -8.09 28.01
N PHE A 492 12.25 -8.79 29.01
CA PHE A 492 12.96 -9.83 29.75
C PHE A 492 13.38 -10.99 28.84
N THR A 493 12.46 -11.57 28.06
CA THR A 493 12.75 -12.73 27.22
C THR A 493 13.67 -12.40 26.04
N THR A 494 13.61 -11.16 25.52
CA THR A 494 14.54 -10.70 24.48
C THR A 494 15.94 -10.52 25.06
N HIS A 495 16.11 -9.93 26.25
CA HIS A 495 17.40 -9.90 26.94
C HIS A 495 17.96 -11.30 27.18
N CYS A 496 17.13 -12.26 27.59
CA CYS A 496 17.53 -13.66 27.75
C CYS A 496 18.06 -14.27 26.44
N ARG A 497 17.34 -14.10 25.33
CA ARG A 497 17.74 -14.63 24.01
C ARG A 497 19.02 -13.98 23.46
N ASN A 498 19.25 -12.72 23.80
CA ASN A 498 20.44 -11.99 23.39
C ASN A 498 21.68 -12.32 24.26
N GLY A 499 21.55 -13.21 25.25
CA GLY A 499 22.62 -13.52 26.20
C GLY A 499 22.98 -12.33 27.11
N TYR A 500 22.07 -11.36 27.26
CA TYR A 500 22.35 -10.14 28.04
C TYR A 500 22.55 -10.43 29.53
N TYR A 501 21.85 -11.44 30.06
CA TYR A 501 21.96 -11.85 31.46
C TYR A 501 23.12 -12.84 31.70
N ASP A 502 23.86 -13.23 30.67
CA ASP A 502 24.94 -14.22 30.79
C ASP A 502 26.09 -13.65 31.62
N ASN A 503 26.54 -14.43 32.60
CA ASN A 503 27.56 -14.10 33.59
C ASN A 503 27.23 -12.92 34.53
N LEU A 504 26.00 -12.42 34.54
CA LEU A 504 25.61 -11.36 35.48
C LEU A 504 25.48 -11.89 36.91
N ILE A 505 25.86 -11.05 37.87
CA ILE A 505 25.86 -11.40 39.28
C ILE A 505 24.54 -11.05 39.96
N PHE A 506 24.21 -11.76 41.04
CA PHE A 506 23.25 -11.28 42.03
C PHE A 506 23.94 -10.23 42.89
N HIS A 507 23.86 -8.96 42.49
CA HIS A 507 24.60 -7.87 43.11
C HIS A 507 24.01 -7.42 44.44
N ARG A 508 22.77 -7.82 44.75
CA ARG A 508 22.10 -7.50 46.01
C ARG A 508 21.22 -8.65 46.50
N VAL A 509 21.45 -9.12 47.72
CA VAL A 509 20.79 -10.27 48.34
C VAL A 509 20.42 -9.92 49.79
N ILE A 510 19.11 -9.83 50.07
CA ILE A 510 18.61 -9.45 51.39
C ILE A 510 17.81 -10.62 51.98
N LYS A 511 18.32 -11.18 53.09
CA LYS A 511 17.68 -12.28 53.81
C LYS A 511 16.32 -11.87 54.36
N GLY A 512 15.30 -12.68 54.10
CA GLY A 512 13.91 -12.43 54.46
C GLY A 512 13.23 -11.40 53.56
N PHE A 513 13.78 -11.10 52.38
CA PHE A 513 13.20 -10.12 51.46
C PHE A 513 13.28 -10.55 49.99
N MET A 514 14.44 -10.44 49.35
CA MET A 514 14.59 -10.69 47.90
C MET A 514 16.05 -10.88 47.47
N ILE A 515 16.23 -11.45 46.29
CA ILE A 515 17.49 -11.51 45.55
C ILE A 515 17.36 -10.72 44.24
N GLN A 516 18.30 -9.82 43.94
CA GLN A 516 18.26 -8.90 42.80
C GLN A 516 19.46 -9.08 41.87
N THR A 517 19.19 -8.96 40.57
CA THR A 517 20.17 -9.14 39.48
C THR A 517 19.75 -8.32 38.25
N GLY A 518 20.39 -8.54 37.11
CA GLY A 518 20.07 -7.90 35.84
C GLY A 518 20.75 -6.56 35.58
N ASP A 519 21.79 -6.24 36.36
CA ASP A 519 22.66 -5.08 36.16
C ASP A 519 24.03 -5.53 35.59
N PRO A 520 24.42 -5.08 34.38
CA PRO A 520 25.74 -5.34 33.79
C PRO A 520 26.92 -4.80 34.59
N LEU A 521 26.74 -3.70 35.35
CA LEU A 521 27.80 -3.11 36.16
C LEU A 521 27.97 -3.82 37.52
N GLY A 522 26.93 -4.50 37.99
CA GLY A 522 26.93 -5.27 39.23
C GLY A 522 27.00 -4.39 40.49
N ASP A 523 26.55 -3.14 40.40
CA ASP A 523 26.52 -2.16 41.48
C ASP A 523 25.11 -1.58 41.76
N GLY A 524 24.12 -1.98 40.96
CA GLY A 524 22.71 -1.57 41.07
C GLY A 524 22.36 -0.31 40.27
N THR A 525 23.32 0.32 39.59
CA THR A 525 23.10 1.60 38.87
C THR A 525 22.96 1.43 37.36
N GLY A 526 23.37 0.30 36.81
CA GLY A 526 23.35 0.04 35.37
C GLY A 526 22.13 -0.73 34.88
N GLY A 527 22.13 -0.96 33.57
CA GLY A 527 21.09 -1.72 32.88
C GLY A 527 20.10 -0.84 32.11
N GLN A 528 19.75 -1.27 30.91
CA GLN A 528 18.80 -0.58 30.03
C GLN A 528 17.85 -1.60 29.42
N SER A 529 16.64 -1.16 29.06
CA SER A 529 15.69 -2.01 28.33
C SER A 529 16.20 -2.32 26.92
N ILE A 530 15.54 -3.28 26.25
CA ILE A 530 15.80 -3.61 24.85
C ILE A 530 15.56 -2.44 23.89
N TRP A 531 14.86 -1.39 24.32
CA TRP A 531 14.57 -0.19 23.53
C TRP A 531 15.56 0.96 23.78
N GLY A 532 16.59 0.75 24.62
CA GLY A 532 17.61 1.77 24.91
C GLY A 532 17.12 2.96 25.74
N ARG A 533 15.94 2.85 26.35
CA ARG A 533 15.33 3.85 27.24
C ARG A 533 14.50 3.18 28.33
N GLU A 534 14.15 3.90 29.39
CA GLU A 534 13.21 3.40 30.40
C GLU A 534 11.81 3.14 29.80
N PHE A 535 11.05 2.21 30.38
CA PHE A 535 9.68 1.89 29.97
C PHE A 535 8.69 1.85 31.14
N GLU A 536 7.40 1.95 30.81
CA GLU A 536 6.30 2.07 31.77
C GLU A 536 6.07 0.84 32.65
N ASP A 537 5.39 1.02 33.78
CA ASP A 537 4.94 -0.07 34.63
C ASP A 537 3.67 -0.76 34.09
N GLU A 538 3.58 -2.08 34.22
CA GLU A 538 2.43 -2.89 33.79
C GLU A 538 1.73 -3.54 34.99
N PHE A 539 0.90 -2.79 35.71
CA PHE A 539 0.19 -3.30 36.88
C PHE A 539 -1.12 -4.01 36.50
N HIS A 540 -1.26 -5.28 36.90
CA HIS A 540 -2.48 -6.05 36.70
C HIS A 540 -3.13 -6.47 38.03
N LYS A 541 -4.47 -6.49 38.12
CA LYS A 541 -5.18 -6.74 39.39
C LYS A 541 -4.95 -8.13 39.98
N SER A 542 -4.69 -9.14 39.15
CA SER A 542 -4.42 -10.52 39.57
C SER A 542 -2.97 -10.74 40.02
N LEU A 543 -2.05 -9.82 39.71
CA LEU A 543 -0.62 -9.99 39.95
C LEU A 543 -0.20 -9.15 41.17
N ARG A 544 0.19 -9.85 42.25
CA ARG A 544 0.51 -9.26 43.56
C ARG A 544 1.73 -9.96 44.17
N HIS A 545 2.42 -9.28 45.07
CA HIS A 545 3.49 -9.84 45.89
C HIS A 545 2.92 -10.55 47.14
N ASP A 546 1.88 -11.37 46.93
CA ASP A 546 1.06 -11.98 47.98
C ASP A 546 1.70 -13.24 48.61
N ARG A 547 2.68 -13.84 47.94
CA ARG A 547 3.41 -15.05 48.40
C ARG A 547 4.86 -15.00 47.89
N PRO A 548 5.78 -15.79 48.45
CA PRO A 548 7.18 -15.79 48.04
C PRO A 548 7.38 -16.23 46.59
N PHE A 549 8.61 -16.03 46.12
CA PHE A 549 9.11 -16.40 44.79
C PHE A 549 8.45 -15.66 43.62
N THR A 550 7.92 -14.48 43.89
CA THR A 550 7.38 -13.58 42.87
C THR A 550 8.54 -12.86 42.18
N VAL A 551 8.50 -12.78 40.85
CA VAL A 551 9.51 -12.13 40.00
C VAL A 551 8.97 -10.77 39.56
N SER A 552 9.74 -9.72 39.80
CA SER A 552 9.30 -8.33 39.62
C SER A 552 10.42 -7.42 39.15
N MET A 553 10.10 -6.37 38.40
CA MET A 553 11.08 -5.42 37.88
C MET A 553 11.67 -4.54 38.99
N ALA A 554 12.98 -4.34 38.97
CA ALA A 554 13.65 -3.35 39.81
C ALA A 554 13.67 -2.01 39.07
N ASN A 555 12.99 -1.01 39.64
CA ASN A 555 12.88 0.34 39.08
C ASN A 555 13.34 1.38 40.12
N ALA A 556 13.71 2.58 39.66
CA ALA A 556 14.16 3.69 40.50
C ALA A 556 12.99 4.66 40.84
N GLY A 557 11.77 4.27 40.51
CA GLY A 557 10.56 5.09 40.59
C GLY A 557 9.54 4.68 39.52
N PRO A 558 8.34 5.29 39.51
CA PRO A 558 7.31 4.95 38.53
C PRO A 558 7.80 5.10 37.08
N ASN A 559 7.53 4.10 36.25
CA ASN A 559 7.86 4.04 34.82
C ASN A 559 9.37 4.13 34.47
N THR A 560 10.22 3.63 35.36
CA THR A 560 11.69 3.60 35.16
C THR A 560 12.23 2.18 34.97
N ASN A 561 11.45 1.30 34.32
CA ASN A 561 11.86 -0.08 34.12
C ASN A 561 13.02 -0.17 33.11
N GLY A 562 14.04 -0.97 33.44
CA GLY A 562 15.23 -1.21 32.62
C GLY A 562 15.46 -2.71 32.37
N SER A 563 16.62 -3.22 32.78
CA SER A 563 16.94 -4.67 32.70
C SER A 563 16.96 -5.40 34.04
N GLN A 564 16.98 -4.67 35.16
CA GLN A 564 17.11 -5.23 36.49
C GLN A 564 15.79 -5.84 37.00
N PHE A 565 15.87 -6.96 37.71
CA PHE A 565 14.72 -7.62 38.33
C PHE A 565 15.11 -8.30 39.64
N PHE A 566 14.12 -8.62 40.46
CA PHE A 566 14.31 -9.33 41.71
C PHE A 566 13.32 -10.48 41.89
N ILE A 567 13.70 -11.46 42.71
CA ILE A 567 12.87 -12.58 43.14
C ILE A 567 12.66 -12.47 44.64
N THR A 568 11.41 -12.41 45.10
CA THR A 568 11.09 -12.32 46.53
C THR A 568 11.26 -13.67 47.23
N THR A 569 11.66 -13.66 48.50
CA THR A 569 11.76 -14.87 49.34
C THR A 569 10.66 -14.96 50.39
N VAL A 570 9.90 -13.87 50.58
CA VAL A 570 8.71 -13.76 51.42
C VAL A 570 7.59 -13.00 50.66
N ALA A 571 6.39 -12.94 51.23
CA ALA A 571 5.34 -12.04 50.72
C ALA A 571 5.72 -10.58 51.02
N THR A 572 5.57 -9.70 50.03
CA THR A 572 5.96 -8.28 50.12
C THR A 572 4.88 -7.33 49.58
N PRO A 573 3.66 -7.29 50.16
CA PRO A 573 2.53 -6.54 49.58
C PRO A 573 2.75 -5.02 49.44
N TRP A 574 3.71 -4.45 50.19
CA TRP A 574 4.05 -3.02 50.10
C TRP A 574 4.73 -2.62 48.79
N LEU A 575 5.11 -3.60 47.95
CA LEU A 575 5.64 -3.43 46.60
C LEU A 575 4.54 -3.45 45.51
N ASP A 576 3.31 -3.80 45.86
CA ASP A 576 2.19 -3.85 44.91
C ASP A 576 1.90 -2.48 44.31
N ASN A 577 1.71 -2.45 42.98
CA ASN A 577 1.56 -1.24 42.17
C ASN A 577 2.74 -0.24 42.28
N LYS A 578 3.93 -0.72 42.68
CA LYS A 578 5.19 0.02 42.61
C LYS A 578 6.20 -0.68 41.72
N HIS A 579 6.19 -2.01 41.70
CA HIS A 579 7.04 -2.84 40.87
C HIS A 579 6.19 -3.80 40.03
N THR A 580 6.50 -3.89 38.74
CA THR A 580 5.76 -4.73 37.79
C THR A 580 6.05 -6.21 38.03
N VAL A 581 5.05 -6.96 38.50
CA VAL A 581 5.11 -8.41 38.68
C VAL A 581 4.91 -9.09 37.32
N PHE A 582 5.93 -9.76 36.80
CA PHE A 582 5.88 -10.35 35.45
C PHE A 582 6.11 -11.87 35.44
N GLY A 583 6.35 -12.49 36.61
CA GLY A 583 6.50 -13.93 36.70
C GLY A 583 6.54 -14.49 38.12
N ARG A 584 6.70 -15.81 38.23
CA ARG A 584 6.88 -16.54 39.49
C ARG A 584 7.78 -17.75 39.29
N VAL A 585 8.60 -18.09 40.29
CA VAL A 585 9.37 -19.34 40.26
C VAL A 585 8.42 -20.53 40.33
N ALA A 586 8.56 -21.46 39.39
CA ALA A 586 7.81 -22.71 39.30
C ALA A 586 8.60 -23.92 39.80
N LYS A 587 9.95 -23.91 39.67
CA LYS A 587 10.87 -24.92 40.24
C LYS A 587 12.21 -24.25 40.59
N GLY A 588 12.96 -24.80 41.55
CA GLY A 588 14.22 -24.22 42.03
C GLY A 588 14.04 -23.22 43.19
N MET A 589 12.97 -23.34 43.97
CA MET A 589 12.74 -22.51 45.16
C MET A 589 13.84 -22.71 46.23
N ASP A 590 14.36 -23.92 46.34
CA ASP A 590 15.51 -24.28 47.18
C ASP A 590 16.79 -23.60 46.72
N VAL A 591 16.99 -23.44 45.40
CA VAL A 591 18.09 -22.66 44.82
C VAL A 591 17.97 -21.19 45.21
N VAL A 592 16.78 -20.58 45.03
CA VAL A 592 16.53 -19.18 45.44
C VAL A 592 16.79 -18.97 46.94
N GLN A 593 16.33 -19.89 47.79
CA GLN A 593 16.63 -19.86 49.23
C GLN A 593 18.11 -20.13 49.55
N GLY A 594 18.80 -20.91 48.73
CA GLY A 594 20.24 -21.13 48.81
C GLY A 594 21.02 -19.85 48.53
N ILE A 595 20.65 -19.14 47.47
CA ILE A 595 21.22 -17.82 47.12
C ILE A 595 20.94 -16.82 48.23
N GLU A 596 19.73 -16.77 48.80
CA GLU A 596 19.39 -15.90 49.92
C GLU A 596 20.27 -16.09 51.16
N LYS A 597 20.75 -17.32 51.41
CA LYS A 597 21.54 -17.67 52.61
C LYS A 597 23.04 -17.41 52.47
N VAL A 598 23.51 -16.97 51.31
CA VAL A 598 24.93 -16.65 51.11
C VAL A 598 25.36 -15.50 52.03
N LYS A 599 26.64 -15.49 52.42
CA LYS A 599 27.18 -14.40 53.23
C LYS A 599 27.31 -13.15 52.36
N VAL A 600 26.74 -12.04 52.82
CA VAL A 600 26.79 -10.73 52.16
C VAL A 600 27.59 -9.72 52.97
N ASP A 601 28.08 -8.68 52.31
CA ASP A 601 28.74 -7.54 52.93
C ASP A 601 27.73 -6.52 53.50
N ARG A 602 28.20 -5.32 53.87
CA ARG A 602 27.36 -4.25 54.43
C ARG A 602 26.42 -3.60 53.40
N ALA A 603 26.64 -3.81 52.11
CA ALA A 603 25.82 -3.31 51.01
C ALA A 603 24.89 -4.39 50.45
N ASP A 604 24.69 -5.48 51.19
CA ASP A 604 23.91 -6.65 50.80
C ASP A 604 24.48 -7.39 49.57
N LYS A 605 25.76 -7.18 49.23
CA LYS A 605 26.42 -7.85 48.10
C LYS A 605 27.08 -9.17 48.55
N PRO A 606 26.86 -10.30 47.87
CA PRO A 606 27.50 -11.57 48.23
C PRO A 606 29.04 -11.51 48.22
N TYR A 607 29.69 -12.08 49.24
CA TYR A 607 31.16 -12.19 49.28
C TYR A 607 31.73 -13.13 48.20
N GLN A 608 30.95 -14.14 47.82
CA GLN A 608 31.23 -15.01 46.70
C GLN A 608 30.16 -14.76 45.65
N ASP A 609 30.58 -14.39 44.44
CA ASP A 609 29.66 -14.09 43.36
C ASP A 609 28.76 -15.29 43.04
N VAL A 610 27.46 -15.08 43.17
CA VAL A 610 26.45 -15.94 42.56
C VAL A 610 26.13 -15.35 41.19
N LYS A 611 26.20 -16.15 40.14
CA LYS A 611 26.03 -15.68 38.75
C LYS A 611 24.93 -16.43 38.03
N ILE A 612 24.28 -15.75 37.10
CA ILE A 612 23.54 -16.38 36.00
C ILE A 612 24.57 -16.80 34.98
N LEU A 613 24.69 -18.09 34.69
CA LEU A 613 25.62 -18.62 33.68
C LEU A 613 25.08 -18.35 32.27
N ASN A 614 23.84 -18.74 32.05
CA ASN A 614 23.06 -18.43 30.85
C ASN A 614 21.56 -18.60 31.14
N VAL A 615 20.73 -18.27 30.15
CA VAL A 615 19.28 -18.39 30.26
C VAL A 615 18.72 -19.20 29.10
N THR A 616 17.96 -20.25 29.41
CA THR A 616 17.23 -21.04 28.42
C THR A 616 15.80 -20.56 28.33
N VAL A 617 15.39 -20.15 27.12
CA VAL A 617 14.00 -19.85 26.77
C VAL A 617 13.46 -21.03 25.95
N PRO A 618 12.63 -21.93 26.52
CA PRO A 618 12.04 -23.04 25.78
C PRO A 618 11.31 -22.55 24.53
N LYS A 619 11.43 -23.29 23.44
CA LYS A 619 10.63 -23.04 22.24
C LYS A 619 9.18 -23.37 22.56
N SER A 620 8.30 -22.38 22.40
CA SER A 620 6.85 -22.53 22.46
C SER A 620 6.36 -23.49 21.38
#